data_AF-A0A9D5SNG2-F1
#
_entry.id   AF-A0A9D5SNG2-F1
#
_cell.length_a   1.000
_cell.length_b   1.000
_cell.length_c   1.000
_cell.angle_alpha   90.00
_cell.angle_beta   90.00
_cell.angle_gamma   90.00
#
_symmetry.space_group_name_H-M   'P 1'
#
loop_
_entity.id
_entity.type
_entity.pdbx_description
1 polymer ?
#
loop_
_entity_poly.entity_id
_entity_poly.type
_entity_poly.pdbx_seq_one_letter_code
_entity_poly.pdbx_strand_id
1 'polypeptide(L)'
;MNCCKKEAFEIIKEYDPTPKNPDGSIRWFLFRWDDGKNGVRRLVRCRVCGTLYLVQAYHLHKFSGQKDTLFEDYYAVRDEKQADYFNRTYTGMQLEHTRTPDFQIAAK
;
A
#
# COMPACT_ATOMS: atom_id res chain seq x y z
N MET A 1 -6.27 -0.71 -20.93
CA MET A 1 -6.98 0.27 -20.06
C MET A 1 -6.15 1.55 -20.06
N ASN A 2 -6.73 2.71 -20.43
CA ASN A 2 -5.99 3.99 -20.60
C ASN A 2 -6.10 4.94 -19.39
N CYS A 3 -6.75 4.54 -18.29
CA CYS A 3 -6.84 5.30 -17.04
C CYS A 3 -5.92 4.70 -15.95
N CYS A 4 -5.73 5.41 -14.84
CA CYS A 4 -4.99 4.95 -13.65
C CYS A 4 -3.47 4.78 -13.79
N LYS A 5 -2.80 5.67 -14.54
CA LYS A 5 -1.33 5.82 -14.47
C LYS A 5 -0.91 6.61 -13.23
N LYS A 6 0.24 6.28 -12.64
CA LYS A 6 0.75 6.85 -11.37
C LYS A 6 0.71 8.38 -11.32
N GLU A 7 1.07 9.03 -12.42
CA GLU A 7 1.17 10.50 -12.55
C GLU A 7 -0.18 11.21 -12.44
N ALA A 8 -1.29 10.47 -12.57
CA ALA A 8 -2.64 10.99 -12.54
C ALA A 8 -3.32 10.86 -11.17
N PHE A 9 -2.61 10.45 -10.11
CA PHE A 9 -3.18 10.30 -8.78
C PHE A 9 -3.02 11.57 -7.92
N GLU A 10 -4.09 11.96 -7.23
CA GLU A 10 -4.04 12.89 -6.11
C GLU A 10 -4.03 12.12 -4.78
N ILE A 11 -3.18 12.52 -3.84
CA ILE A 11 -3.21 11.98 -2.48
C ILE A 11 -4.37 12.64 -1.74
N ILE A 12 -5.28 11.83 -1.22
CA ILE A 12 -6.41 12.28 -0.40
C ILE A 12 -6.04 12.21 1.08
N LYS A 13 -5.31 11.16 1.47
CA LYS A 13 -4.96 10.88 2.86
C LYS A 13 -3.70 10.04 2.96
N GLU A 14 -2.80 10.42 3.85
CA GLU A 14 -1.67 9.60 4.28
C GLU A 14 -2.02 8.94 5.61
N TYR A 15 -1.77 7.63 5.73
CA TYR A 15 -1.96 6.91 6.97
C TYR A 15 -0.63 6.80 7.73
N ASP A 16 -0.70 6.61 9.05
CA ASP A 16 0.48 6.53 9.93
C ASP A 16 1.45 5.44 9.48
N PRO A 17 2.70 5.76 9.10
CA PRO A 17 3.66 4.81 8.51
C PRO A 17 4.04 3.63 9.40
N THR A 18 3.78 3.67 10.72
CA THR A 18 4.19 2.58 11.63
C THR A 18 3.11 2.19 12.64
N PRO A 19 1.89 1.83 12.19
CA PRO A 19 0.86 1.43 13.12
C PRO A 19 1.27 0.13 13.78
N LYS A 20 1.20 0.07 15.10
CA LYS A 20 1.59 -1.13 15.85
C LYS A 20 0.42 -2.07 16.08
N ASN A 21 0.69 -3.36 16.05
CA ASN A 21 -0.18 -4.38 16.64
C ASN A 21 -0.08 -4.31 18.17
N PRO A 22 -1.01 -4.95 18.92
CA PRO A 22 -0.95 -4.97 20.38
C PRO A 22 0.36 -5.54 20.96
N ASP A 23 1.03 -6.41 20.21
CA ASP A 23 2.33 -7.00 20.56
C ASP A 23 3.54 -6.09 20.26
N GLY A 24 3.29 -4.88 19.72
CA GLY A 24 4.33 -3.91 19.37
C GLY A 24 4.96 -4.09 17.98
N SER A 25 4.60 -5.15 17.25
CA SER A 25 5.03 -5.35 15.85
C SER A 25 4.38 -4.32 14.90
N ILE A 26 5.04 -4.00 13.79
CA ILE A 26 4.47 -3.09 12.78
C ILE A 26 3.37 -3.83 12.00
N ARG A 27 2.20 -3.20 11.84
CA ARG A 27 0.99 -3.80 11.30
C ARG A 27 1.06 -4.01 9.78
N TRP A 28 1.69 -3.11 9.03
CA TRP A 28 1.69 -3.19 7.55
C TRP A 28 2.81 -4.03 6.96
N PHE A 29 3.39 -4.87 7.80
CA PHE A 29 4.39 -5.85 7.46
C PHE A 29 3.92 -6.81 6.36
N LEU A 30 4.75 -6.95 5.31
CA LEU A 30 4.50 -7.88 4.22
C LEU A 30 5.39 -9.12 4.27
N PHE A 31 6.66 -8.98 4.66
CA PHE A 31 7.61 -10.09 4.71
C PHE A 31 8.43 -10.10 6.00
N ARG A 32 8.80 -11.29 6.49
CA ARG A 32 9.59 -11.51 7.74
C ARG A 32 10.92 -10.76 7.85
N TRP A 33 11.47 -10.31 6.72
CA TRP A 33 12.74 -9.56 6.63
C TRP A 33 12.56 -8.06 6.39
N ASP A 34 11.33 -7.59 6.24
CA ASP A 34 11.01 -6.17 6.23
C ASP A 34 11.10 -5.69 7.69
N ASP A 35 11.71 -4.54 7.97
CA ASP A 35 11.70 -3.98 9.34
C ASP A 35 10.46 -3.11 9.59
N GLY A 36 9.55 -3.07 8.61
CA GLY A 36 8.29 -2.35 8.64
C GLY A 36 8.45 -0.83 8.60
N LYS A 37 9.67 -0.29 8.60
CA LYS A 37 9.90 1.17 8.62
C LYS A 37 9.45 1.85 7.33
N ASN A 38 9.36 1.09 6.25
CA ASN A 38 9.09 1.62 4.92
C ASN A 38 7.72 1.19 4.37
N GLY A 39 6.94 0.45 5.16
CA GLY A 39 5.57 0.10 4.82
C GLY A 39 4.66 1.31 4.99
N VAL A 40 4.08 1.84 3.92
CA VAL A 40 3.16 2.99 4.02
C VAL A 40 1.85 2.73 3.29
N ARG A 41 0.76 3.22 3.88
CA ARG A 41 -0.54 3.25 3.22
C ARG A 41 -0.97 4.68 2.96
N ARG A 42 -1.61 4.88 1.81
CA ARG A 42 -2.23 6.15 1.43
C ARG A 42 -3.49 5.92 0.64
N LEU A 43 -4.47 6.78 0.83
CA LEU A 43 -5.65 6.85 -0.03
C LEU A 43 -5.35 7.84 -1.16
N VAL A 44 -5.48 7.39 -2.39
CA VAL A 44 -5.33 8.22 -3.58
C VAL A 44 -6.59 8.19 -4.43
N ARG A 45 -6.80 9.23 -5.21
CA ARG A 45 -7.87 9.29 -6.22
C ARG A 45 -7.27 9.47 -7.61
N CYS A 46 -7.77 8.73 -8.59
CA CYS A 46 -7.42 9.00 -9.98
C CYS A 46 -8.10 10.29 -10.43
N ARG A 47 -7.33 11.28 -10.87
CA ARG A 47 -7.87 12.56 -11.40
C ARG A 47 -8.67 12.38 -12.69
N VAL A 48 -8.47 11.27 -13.41
CA VAL A 48 -9.13 11.00 -14.70
C VAL A 48 -10.50 10.36 -14.51
N CYS A 49 -10.59 9.28 -13.71
CA CYS A 49 -11.82 8.50 -13.55
C CYS A 49 -12.48 8.62 -12.18
N GLY A 50 -11.87 9.33 -11.23
CA GLY A 50 -12.38 9.50 -9.86
C GLY A 50 -12.27 8.27 -8.97
N THR A 51 -11.77 7.14 -9.47
CA THR A 51 -11.60 5.90 -8.69
C THR A 51 -10.65 6.13 -7.51
N LEU A 52 -11.05 5.64 -6.33
CA LEU A 52 -10.23 5.66 -5.13
C LEU A 52 -9.44 4.36 -5.00
N TYR A 53 -8.18 4.49 -4.58
CA TYR A 53 -7.30 3.36 -4.32
C TYR A 53 -6.68 3.51 -2.93
N LEU A 54 -6.73 2.43 -2.15
CA LEU A 54 -5.81 2.25 -1.04
C LEU A 54 -4.49 1.73 -1.63
N VAL A 55 -3.44 2.51 -1.50
CA VAL A 55 -2.10 2.14 -1.93
C VAL A 55 -1.36 1.54 -0.74
N GLN A 56 -0.76 0.37 -0.93
CA GLN A 56 0.18 -0.23 0.02
C GLN A 56 1.57 -0.22 -0.62
N ALA A 57 2.48 0.54 -0.03
CA ALA A 57 3.86 0.63 -0.49
C ALA A 57 4.78 -0.17 0.42
N TYR A 58 5.75 -0.88 -0.14
CA TYR A 58 6.69 -1.71 0.60
C TYR A 58 8.01 -1.91 -0.15
N HIS A 59 9.08 -2.12 0.60
CA HIS A 59 10.40 -2.38 0.04
C HIS A 59 10.68 -3.87 0.01
N LEU A 60 11.09 -4.37 -1.17
CA LEU A 60 11.68 -5.69 -1.25
C LEU A 60 13.19 -5.56 -1.09
N HIS A 61 13.67 -5.83 0.13
CA HIS A 61 15.09 -6.04 0.39
C HIS A 61 15.51 -7.38 -0.21
N LYS A 62 16.24 -7.37 -1.33
CA LYS A 62 16.84 -8.59 -1.87
C LYS A 62 18.14 -8.89 -1.13
N PHE A 63 18.38 -10.16 -0.81
CA PHE A 63 19.66 -10.58 -0.25
C PHE A 63 20.83 -10.20 -1.17
N SER A 64 21.88 -9.64 -0.54
CA SER A 64 23.21 -9.31 -1.09
C SER A 64 23.24 -8.59 -2.44
N GLY A 65 23.48 -7.27 -2.41
CA GLY A 65 24.06 -6.52 -3.53
C GLY A 65 23.10 -5.95 -4.59
N GLN A 66 21.78 -6.12 -4.42
CA GLN A 66 20.78 -5.46 -5.28
C GLN A 66 20.17 -4.25 -4.57
N LYS A 67 19.84 -3.21 -5.34
CA LYS A 67 19.16 -2.01 -4.81
C LYS A 67 17.76 -2.39 -4.33
N ASP A 68 17.37 -1.83 -3.18
CA ASP A 68 16.00 -1.92 -2.67
C ASP A 68 15.03 -1.46 -3.75
N THR A 69 14.01 -2.27 -4.03
CA THR A 69 12.94 -1.90 -4.96
C THR A 69 11.70 -1.58 -4.16
N LEU A 70 11.13 -0.39 -4.37
CA LEU A 70 9.85 0.00 -3.78
C LEU A 70 8.73 -0.51 -4.69
N PHE A 71 7.80 -1.27 -4.12
CA PHE A 71 6.58 -1.69 -4.77
C PHE A 71 5.39 -0.94 -4.18
N GLU A 72 4.41 -0.65 -5.03
CA GLU A 72 3.15 -0.03 -4.66
C GLU A 72 2.01 -0.85 -5.24
N ASP A 73 1.22 -1.46 -4.37
CA ASP A 73 0.00 -2.18 -4.73
C ASP A 73 -1.20 -1.27 -4.59
N TYR A 74 -2.08 -1.27 -5.60
CA TYR A 74 -3.26 -0.43 -5.65
C TYR A 74 -4.52 -1.27 -5.52
N TYR A 75 -5.24 -1.08 -4.42
CA TYR A 75 -6.50 -1.77 -4.13
C TYR A 75 -7.67 -0.82 -4.30
N ALA A 76 -8.56 -1.07 -5.26
CA ALA A 76 -9.75 -0.26 -5.44
C ALA A 76 -10.63 -0.26 -4.18
N VAL A 77 -11.09 0.92 -3.79
CA VAL A 77 -12.02 1.14 -2.68
C VAL A 77 -13.20 2.01 -3.14
N ARG A 78 -14.37 1.77 -2.55
CA ARG A 78 -15.61 2.49 -2.88
C ARG A 78 -15.62 3.92 -2.36
N ASP A 79 -15.06 4.12 -1.17
CA ASP A 79 -15.05 5.39 -0.46
C ASP A 79 -13.92 5.43 0.59
N GLU A 80 -13.75 6.58 1.23
CA GLU A 80 -12.78 6.76 2.32
C GLU A 80 -13.07 5.87 3.54
N LYS A 81 -14.35 5.57 3.82
CA LYS A 81 -14.71 4.71 4.96
C LYS A 81 -14.19 3.28 4.78
N GLN A 82 -14.27 2.75 3.57
CA GLN A 82 -13.75 1.45 3.22
C GLN A 82 -12.21 1.43 3.27
N ALA A 83 -11.56 2.49 2.78
CA ALA A 83 -10.11 2.64 2.89
C ALA A 83 -9.66 2.62 4.36
N ASP A 84 -10.33 3.41 5.21
CA ASP A 84 -10.05 3.49 6.64
C ASP A 84 -10.33 2.17 7.37
N TYR A 85 -11.36 1.43 6.94
CA TYR A 85 -11.65 0.11 7.47
C TYR A 85 -10.51 -0.86 7.14
N PHE A 86 -10.10 -0.98 5.87
CA PHE A 86 -8.98 -1.86 5.48
C PHE A 86 -7.68 -1.48 6.17
N ASN A 87 -7.42 -0.19 6.27
CA ASN A 87 -6.23 0.32 6.93
C ASN A 87 -6.12 -0.15 8.39
N ARG A 88 -7.25 -0.17 9.10
CA ARG A 88 -7.34 -0.58 10.52
C ARG A 88 -7.42 -2.09 10.70
N THR A 89 -8.08 -2.79 9.78
CA THR A 89 -8.43 -4.21 9.91
C THR A 89 -7.34 -5.15 9.42
N TYR A 90 -6.71 -4.86 8.28
CA TYR A 90 -5.78 -5.78 7.64
C TYR A 90 -4.32 -5.40 7.89
N THR A 91 -3.50 -6.39 8.22
CA THR A 91 -2.04 -6.27 8.06
C THR A 91 -1.66 -6.17 6.58
N GLY A 92 -0.39 -5.92 6.28
CA GLY A 92 0.10 -5.91 4.90
C GLY A 92 -0.19 -7.23 4.20
N MET A 93 0.26 -8.33 4.80
CA MET A 93 0.11 -9.70 4.29
C MET A 93 -1.35 -10.15 4.22
N GLN A 94 -2.17 -9.80 5.21
CA GLN A 94 -3.60 -10.12 5.17
C GLN A 94 -4.31 -9.42 4.01
N LEU A 95 -3.92 -8.17 3.70
CA LEU A 95 -4.53 -7.44 2.59
C LEU A 95 -4.19 -8.12 1.25
N GLU A 96 -2.93 -8.50 1.02
CA GLU A 96 -2.51 -9.23 -0.19
C GLU A 96 -3.18 -10.60 -0.33
N HIS A 97 -3.33 -11.36 0.77
CA HIS A 97 -3.97 -12.67 0.72
C HIS A 97 -5.49 -12.60 0.54
N THR A 98 -6.13 -11.51 0.99
CA THR A 98 -7.58 -11.35 0.89
C THR A 98 -8.02 -10.61 -0.35
N ARG A 99 -7.11 -9.87 -1.00
CA ARG A 99 -7.42 -9.02 -2.15
C ARG A 99 -6.29 -9.05 -3.16
N THR A 100 -6.66 -9.22 -4.42
CA THR A 100 -5.76 -9.00 -5.54
C THR A 100 -5.70 -7.50 -5.84
N PRO A 101 -4.50 -6.89 -5.91
CA PRO A 101 -4.39 -5.50 -6.34
C PRO A 101 -4.84 -5.37 -7.79
N ASP A 102 -5.50 -4.25 -8.12
CA ASP A 102 -5.88 -3.93 -9.50
C ASP A 102 -4.65 -3.76 -10.39
N PHE A 103 -3.57 -3.23 -9.82
CA PHE A 103 -2.25 -3.14 -10.44
C PHE A 103 -1.16 -2.91 -9.39
N GLN A 104 0.07 -3.24 -9.77
CA GLN A 104 1.28 -3.02 -8.99
C GLN A 104 2.25 -2.15 -9.79
N ILE A 105 2.93 -1.24 -9.09
CA ILE A 105 3.96 -0.39 -9.67
C ILE A 105 5.26 -0.58 -8.92
N ALA A 106 6.35 -0.87 -9.63
CA ALA A 106 7.70 -0.79 -9.10
C ALA A 106 8.24 0.64 -9.29
N ALA A 107 8.51 1.33 -8.19
CA ALA A 107 9.24 2.58 -8.19
C ALA A 107 10.76 2.29 -8.15
N LYS A 108 11.48 2.86 -9.11
CA LYS A 108 12.94 2.77 -9.23
C LYS A 108 13.64 3.77 -8.31
#